data_AF-A0A8I1Q9C1-F1
#
_entry.id   AF-A0A8I1Q9C1-F1
#
_cell.length_a   1.000
_cell.length_b   1.000
_cell.length_c   1.000
_cell.angle_alpha   90.00
_cell.angle_beta   90.00
_cell.angle_gamma   90.00
#
_symmetry.space_group_name_H-M   'P 1'
#
loop_
_entity.id
_entity.type
_entity.pdbx_description
1 polymer ?
#
loop_
_entity_poly.entity_id
_entity_poly.type
_entity_poly.pdbx_seq_one_letter_code
_entity_poly.pdbx_strand_id
1 'polypeptide(L)'
;MHSKFPLFQSPWLKNFISACNKIESDPNYQPDITNEDLLLLVVDENGNARHVPRRSALAIQPMNLIPRASDGNSMGVFYQIKIAKKGYIDDSEYPVWHIDDSAVILINKKGEISLHYSEKAKNGNFSSPLSYLSIDDFLNGPCLHYSEENNNKIYSV
;
A
#
# COMPACT_ATOMS: atom_id res chain seq x y z
N MET A 1 21.61 -24.66 33.47
CA MET A 1 21.22 -23.26 33.78
C MET A 1 20.52 -22.67 32.57
N HIS A 2 19.21 -22.51 32.63
CA HIS A 2 18.44 -21.87 31.56
C HIS A 2 18.52 -20.36 31.74
N SER A 3 19.24 -19.68 30.84
CA SER A 3 19.14 -18.24 30.68
C SER A 3 17.76 -17.92 30.10
N LYS A 4 16.81 -17.60 30.97
CA LYS A 4 15.57 -16.91 30.57
C LYS A 4 15.95 -15.44 30.44
N PHE A 5 16.35 -15.02 29.25
CA PHE A 5 16.32 -13.60 28.91
C PHE A 5 14.86 -13.16 28.91
N PRO A 6 14.40 -12.29 29.83
CA PRO A 6 13.15 -11.61 29.58
C PRO A 6 13.44 -10.69 28.40
N LEU A 7 12.93 -11.05 27.22
CA LEU A 7 12.83 -10.15 26.09
C LEU A 7 12.05 -8.93 26.59
N PHE A 8 12.78 -7.89 27.00
CA PHE A 8 12.25 -6.55 27.16
C PHE A 8 11.75 -6.12 25.77
N GLN A 9 10.53 -6.53 25.42
CA GLN A 9 9.82 -5.93 24.30
C GLN A 9 9.56 -4.49 24.71
N SER A 10 10.43 -3.60 24.28
CA SER A 10 10.25 -2.17 24.48
C SER A 10 8.85 -1.80 23.97
N PRO A 11 8.02 -1.06 24.72
CA PRO A 11 6.65 -0.76 24.31
C PRO A 11 6.54 -0.19 22.90
N TRP A 12 7.52 0.60 22.47
CA TRP A 12 7.60 1.12 21.10
C TRP A 12 7.71 0.01 20.05
N LEU A 13 8.48 -1.05 20.30
CA LEU A 13 8.67 -2.16 19.37
C LEU A 13 7.37 -2.96 19.20
N LYS A 14 6.64 -3.15 20.30
CA LYS A 14 5.31 -3.78 20.26
C LYS A 14 4.33 -2.97 19.41
N ASN A 15 4.30 -1.64 19.60
CA ASN A 15 3.45 -0.76 18.82
C ASN A 15 3.84 -0.75 17.33
N PHE A 16 5.14 -0.71 17.06
CA PHE A 16 5.67 -0.78 15.70
C PHE A 16 5.27 -2.06 14.98
N ILE A 17 5.53 -3.23 15.58
CA ILE A 17 5.13 -4.53 15.00
C ILE A 17 3.61 -4.60 14.83
N SER A 18 2.84 -4.12 15.81
CA SER A 18 1.38 -4.09 15.70
C SER A 18 0.89 -3.24 14.54
N ALA A 19 1.56 -2.10 14.27
CA ALA A 19 1.22 -1.23 13.17
C ALA A 19 1.57 -1.88 11.81
N CYS A 20 2.74 -2.50 11.68
CA CYS A 20 3.11 -3.28 10.49
C CYS A 20 2.11 -4.40 10.22
N ASN A 21 1.79 -5.19 11.25
CA ASN A 21 0.81 -6.28 11.15
C ASN A 21 -0.58 -5.76 10.74
N LYS A 22 -0.99 -4.55 11.17
CA LYS A 22 -2.25 -3.95 10.74
C LYS A 22 -2.28 -3.76 9.22
N ILE A 23 -1.16 -3.37 8.60
CA ILE A 23 -1.06 -3.23 7.14
C ILE A 23 -0.96 -4.61 6.48
N GLU A 24 -0.04 -5.45 6.97
CA GLU A 24 0.33 -6.70 6.29
C GLU A 24 -0.73 -7.81 6.39
N SER A 25 -1.65 -7.72 7.35
CA SER A 25 -2.81 -8.60 7.43
C SER A 25 -4.00 -8.12 6.61
N ASP A 26 -3.90 -6.93 6.00
CA ASP A 26 -4.98 -6.38 5.19
C ASP A 26 -5.13 -7.15 3.87
N PRO A 27 -6.36 -7.44 3.42
CA PRO A 27 -6.58 -8.08 2.12
C PRO A 27 -6.02 -7.29 0.93
N ASN A 28 -5.89 -5.96 1.04
CA ASN A 28 -5.28 -5.13 -0.01
C ASN A 28 -3.75 -5.14 0.07
N TYR A 29 -3.13 -5.72 1.10
CA TYR A 29 -1.69 -5.95 1.12
C TYR A 29 -1.32 -7.07 0.13
N GLN A 30 -0.69 -6.67 -0.97
CA GLN A 30 -0.38 -7.52 -2.11
C GLN A 30 1.10 -7.31 -2.47
N PRO A 31 2.05 -7.90 -1.73
CA PRO A 31 3.47 -7.55 -1.83
C PRO A 31 4.04 -7.70 -3.23
N ASP A 32 3.51 -8.64 -4.01
CA ASP A 32 4.07 -9.03 -5.32
C ASP A 32 3.26 -8.53 -6.52
N ILE A 33 2.16 -7.78 -6.31
CA ILE A 33 1.31 -7.37 -7.43
C ILE A 33 2.00 -6.36 -8.36
N THR A 34 1.88 -6.58 -9.66
CA THR A 34 2.39 -5.64 -10.66
C THR A 34 1.35 -4.57 -11.01
N ASN A 35 1.81 -3.47 -11.63
CA ASN A 35 0.90 -2.46 -12.15
C ASN A 35 -0.03 -3.01 -13.24
N GLU A 36 0.46 -3.98 -14.03
CA GLU A 36 -0.31 -4.66 -15.06
C GLU A 36 -1.42 -5.51 -14.45
N ASP A 37 -1.10 -6.34 -13.45
CA ASP A 37 -2.08 -7.15 -12.73
C ASP A 37 -3.17 -6.29 -12.08
N LEU A 38 -2.77 -5.17 -11.45
CA LEU A 38 -3.69 -4.24 -10.82
C LEU A 38 -4.61 -3.55 -11.84
N LEU A 39 -4.09 -3.17 -13.01
CA LEU A 39 -4.90 -2.62 -14.10
C LEU A 39 -5.87 -3.65 -14.67
N LEU A 40 -5.44 -4.91 -14.86
CA LEU A 40 -6.28 -5.98 -15.40
C LEU A 40 -7.55 -6.24 -14.57
N LEU A 41 -7.62 -5.79 -13.32
CA LEU A 41 -8.83 -5.92 -12.49
C LEU A 41 -9.94 -4.94 -12.88
N VAL A 42 -9.55 -3.80 -13.45
CA VAL A 42 -10.45 -2.72 -13.84
C VAL A 42 -10.59 -2.58 -15.35
N VAL A 43 -9.58 -2.95 -16.16
CA VAL A 43 -9.62 -2.88 -17.63
C VAL A 43 -9.59 -4.23 -18.33
N ASP A 44 -10.38 -4.35 -19.40
CA ASP A 44 -10.36 -5.47 -20.33
C ASP A 44 -9.18 -5.36 -21.33
N GLU A 45 -9.08 -6.34 -22.21
CA GLU A 45 -8.03 -6.41 -23.25
C GLU A 45 -8.07 -5.25 -24.24
N ASN A 46 -9.19 -4.53 -24.32
CA ASN A 46 -9.41 -3.38 -25.18
C ASN A 46 -9.24 -2.03 -24.44
N GLY A 47 -8.87 -2.06 -23.15
CA GLY A 47 -8.76 -0.87 -22.30
C GLY A 47 -10.09 -0.31 -21.80
N ASN A 48 -11.21 -1.02 -22.01
CA ASN A 48 -12.52 -0.65 -21.50
C ASN A 48 -12.71 -1.16 -20.07
N ALA A 49 -13.64 -0.55 -19.32
CA ALA A 49 -13.95 -0.99 -17.97
C ALA A 49 -14.55 -2.43 -18.00
N ARG A 50 -13.98 -3.37 -17.22
CA ARG A 50 -14.47 -4.76 -17.20
C ARG A 50 -15.89 -4.91 -16.67
N HIS A 51 -16.25 -4.11 -15.65
CA HIS A 51 -17.57 -4.19 -15.02
C HIS A 51 -18.07 -2.80 -14.62
N VAL A 52 -19.35 -2.56 -14.85
CA VAL A 52 -19.97 -1.22 -14.86
C VAL A 52 -20.15 -0.57 -13.46
N PRO A 53 -19.67 -1.16 -12.34
CA PRO A 53 -19.30 -0.31 -11.19
C PRO A 53 -17.86 -0.49 -10.68
N ARG A 54 -16.96 -1.22 -11.35
CA ARG A 54 -15.55 -1.28 -10.93
C ARG A 54 -14.87 0.05 -11.26
N ARG A 55 -14.81 0.95 -10.28
CA ARG A 55 -14.27 2.31 -10.41
C ARG A 55 -12.78 2.41 -10.08
N SER A 56 -12.27 1.48 -9.28
CA SER A 56 -10.86 1.41 -8.93
C SER A 56 -10.48 0.01 -8.42
N ALA A 57 -9.19 -0.31 -8.41
CA ALA A 57 -8.61 -1.42 -7.65
C ALA A 57 -7.45 -0.90 -6.80
N LEU A 58 -7.31 -1.40 -5.58
CA LEU A 58 -6.36 -0.91 -4.58
C LEU A 58 -5.42 -2.04 -4.17
N ALA A 59 -4.13 -1.75 -4.17
CA ALA A 59 -3.11 -2.58 -3.56
C ALA A 59 -2.18 -1.75 -2.66
N ILE A 60 -1.70 -2.39 -1.61
CA ILE A 60 -0.67 -1.89 -0.71
C ILE A 60 0.53 -2.82 -0.83
N GLN A 61 1.72 -2.25 -1.01
CA GLN A 61 2.96 -3.01 -1.21
C GLN A 61 4.06 -2.50 -0.29
N PRO A 62 5.01 -3.36 0.14
CA PRO A 62 6.20 -2.88 0.81
C PRO A 62 6.97 -1.96 -0.15
N MET A 63 7.41 -0.80 0.36
CA MET A 63 8.21 0.14 -0.41
C MET A 63 9.64 0.14 0.09
N ASN A 64 10.56 -0.39 -0.73
CA ASN A 64 11.99 -0.31 -0.46
C ASN A 64 12.49 1.12 -0.76
N LEU A 65 12.18 2.04 0.15
CA LEU A 65 12.58 3.44 0.04
C LEU A 65 13.82 3.69 0.90
N ILE A 66 14.90 4.16 0.27
CA ILE A 66 16.05 4.75 0.96
C ILE A 66 15.96 6.26 0.72
N PRO A 67 15.40 7.05 1.67
CA PRO A 67 15.29 8.49 1.49
C PRO A 67 16.69 9.10 1.38
N ARG A 68 16.93 9.87 0.31
CA ARG A 68 18.26 10.43 -0.02
C ARG A 68 18.84 11.38 1.02
N ALA A 69 17.98 11.94 1.89
CA ALA A 69 18.33 13.01 2.82
C ALA A 69 18.23 12.60 4.30
N SER A 70 17.94 11.33 4.63
CA SER A 70 17.70 10.97 6.04
C SER A 70 18.92 10.40 6.73
N ASP A 71 19.25 10.98 7.88
CA ASP A 71 20.08 10.37 8.90
C ASP A 71 19.50 8.99 9.24
N GLY A 72 20.24 7.92 8.89
CA GLY A 72 19.80 6.52 8.89
C GLY A 72 19.33 5.96 10.25
N ASN A 73 19.29 6.80 11.29
CA ASN A 73 18.89 6.42 12.63
C ASN A 73 17.40 6.67 12.94
N SER A 74 16.63 7.30 12.04
CA SER A 74 15.23 7.72 12.31
C SER A 74 14.13 6.96 11.55
N MET A 75 14.47 6.15 10.56
CA MET A 75 13.48 5.63 9.61
C MET A 75 12.71 4.43 10.14
N GLY A 76 11.40 4.42 9.91
CA GLY A 76 10.53 3.27 10.09
C GLY A 76 10.29 2.53 8.76
N VAL A 77 9.11 1.95 8.57
CA VAL A 77 8.76 1.20 7.35
C VAL A 77 7.82 2.00 6.46
N PHE A 78 8.00 1.84 5.14
CA PHE A 78 7.16 2.44 4.12
C PHE A 78 6.36 1.39 3.38
N TYR A 79 5.10 1.71 3.11
CA TYR A 79 4.26 0.96 2.19
C TYR A 79 3.76 1.90 1.09
N GLN A 80 3.81 1.44 -0.15
CA GLN A 80 3.27 2.14 -1.30
C GLN A 80 1.78 1.81 -1.42
N ILE A 81 0.96 2.84 -1.62
CA ILE A 81 -0.43 2.68 -2.02
C ILE A 81 -0.47 2.76 -3.54
N LYS A 82 -1.11 1.80 -4.20
CA LYS A 82 -1.36 1.80 -5.64
C LYS A 82 -2.84 1.67 -5.91
N ILE A 83 -3.38 2.58 -6.70
CA ILE A 83 -4.80 2.58 -7.08
C ILE A 83 -4.89 2.58 -8.59
N ALA A 84 -5.34 1.47 -9.19
CA ALA A 84 -5.81 1.52 -10.56
C ALA A 84 -7.13 2.29 -10.59
N LYS A 85 -7.20 3.41 -11.30
CA LYS A 85 -8.41 4.24 -11.40
C LYS A 85 -8.50 4.91 -12.77
N LYS A 86 -9.70 5.34 -13.13
CA LYS A 86 -9.92 6.16 -14.33
C LYS A 86 -9.88 7.63 -13.94
N GLY A 87 -8.99 8.40 -14.56
CA GLY A 87 -8.87 9.82 -14.30
C GLY A 87 -7.97 10.51 -15.31
N TYR A 88 -7.84 11.82 -15.17
CA TYR A 88 -6.96 12.62 -15.99
C TYR A 88 -5.53 12.47 -15.49
N ILE A 89 -4.59 12.23 -16.41
CA ILE A 89 -3.16 12.29 -16.15
C ILE A 89 -2.65 13.51 -16.90
N ASP A 90 -1.86 14.34 -16.23
CA ASP A 90 -1.27 15.55 -16.79
C ASP A 90 -2.33 16.44 -17.48
N ASP A 91 -2.01 16.94 -18.68
CA ASP A 91 -2.87 17.81 -19.49
C ASP A 91 -3.78 17.02 -20.45
N SER A 92 -4.06 15.74 -20.17
CA SER A 92 -4.95 14.95 -21.03
C SER A 92 -6.37 15.51 -21.04
N GLU A 93 -6.96 15.65 -22.23
CA GLU A 93 -8.37 16.05 -22.40
C GLU A 93 -9.35 14.92 -22.05
N TYR A 94 -8.87 13.67 -21.97
CA TYR A 94 -9.71 12.49 -21.75
C TYR A 94 -9.22 11.66 -20.56
N PRO A 95 -10.14 11.14 -19.72
CA PRO A 95 -9.75 10.32 -18.59
C PRO A 95 -9.36 8.91 -19.05
N VAL A 96 -8.17 8.49 -18.63
CA VAL A 96 -7.59 7.17 -18.94
C VAL A 96 -7.39 6.36 -17.66
N TRP A 97 -7.35 5.04 -17.82
CA TRP A 97 -7.00 4.14 -16.73
C TRP A 97 -5.51 4.22 -16.44
N HIS A 98 -5.16 4.39 -15.18
CA HIS A 98 -3.78 4.48 -14.73
C HIS A 98 -3.62 4.01 -13.29
N ILE A 99 -2.37 3.80 -12.89
CA ILE A 99 -2.02 3.59 -11.49
C ILE A 99 -1.71 4.95 -10.86
N ASP A 100 -2.50 5.32 -9.88
CA ASP A 100 -2.16 6.38 -8.93
C ASP A 100 -1.37 5.77 -7.78
N ASP A 101 -0.10 6.11 -7.70
CA ASP A 101 0.82 5.73 -6.63
C ASP A 101 1.38 6.96 -5.89
N SER A 102 0.62 8.05 -5.88
CA SER A 102 1.03 9.35 -5.35
C SER A 102 1.11 9.41 -3.82
N ALA A 103 0.57 8.41 -3.11
CA ALA A 103 0.57 8.33 -1.65
C ALA A 103 1.34 7.12 -1.12
N VAL A 104 1.99 7.30 0.03
CA VAL A 104 2.67 6.25 0.79
C VAL A 104 2.26 6.28 2.26
N ILE A 105 2.32 5.12 2.89
CA ILE A 105 2.14 4.92 4.32
C ILE A 105 3.53 4.89 4.97
N LEU A 106 3.74 5.71 6.00
CA LEU A 106 4.90 5.65 6.87
C LEU A 106 4.47 5.14 8.25
N ILE A 107 5.08 4.05 8.70
CA ILE A 107 5.04 3.61 10.09
C ILE A 107 6.36 4.00 10.72
N ASN A 108 6.36 4.99 11.61
CA ASN A 108 7.60 5.39 12.29
C ASN A 108 7.99 4.39 13.38
N LYS A 109 9.19 4.52 13.97
CA LYS A 109 9.67 3.61 15.04
C LYS A 109 8.78 3.55 16.28
N LYS A 110 7.88 4.51 16.51
CA LYS A 110 6.93 4.44 17.64
C LYS A 110 5.67 3.64 17.31
N GLY A 111 5.50 3.21 16.07
CA GLY A 111 4.29 2.58 15.55
C GLY A 111 3.21 3.58 15.13
N GLU A 112 3.56 4.85 14.97
CA GLU A 112 2.62 5.87 14.49
C GLU A 112 2.53 5.79 12.96
N ILE A 113 1.29 5.73 12.46
CA ILE A 113 0.98 5.65 11.03
C ILE A 113 0.69 7.04 10.49
N SER A 114 1.27 7.38 9.36
CA SER A 114 1.00 8.64 8.65
C SER A 114 1.04 8.44 7.14
N LEU A 115 0.31 9.26 6.40
CA LEU A 115 0.28 9.25 4.94
C LEU A 115 1.08 10.42 4.39
N HIS A 116 1.83 10.21 3.31
CA HIS A 116 2.66 11.25 2.68
C HIS A 116 2.58 11.15 1.17
N TYR A 117 2.85 12.25 0.47
CA TYR A 117 3.08 12.17 -0.97
C TYR A 117 4.36 11.37 -1.25
N SER A 118 4.28 10.42 -2.19
CA SER A 118 5.39 9.55 -2.59
C SER A 118 6.64 10.34 -2.97
N GLU A 119 6.49 11.45 -3.70
CA GLU A 119 7.61 12.31 -4.09
C GLU A 119 8.30 12.95 -2.88
N LYS A 120 7.52 13.49 -1.94
CA LYS A 120 8.06 14.09 -0.70
C LYS A 120 8.76 13.05 0.17
N ALA A 121 8.16 11.86 0.28
CA ALA A 121 8.74 10.75 1.04
C ALA A 121 10.07 10.28 0.44
N LYS A 122 10.17 10.14 -0.90
CA LYS A 122 11.43 9.81 -1.61
C LYS A 122 12.55 10.82 -1.32
N ASN A 123 12.18 12.09 -1.12
CA ASN A 123 13.10 13.16 -0.77
C ASN A 123 13.38 13.27 0.74
N GLY A 124 12.80 12.40 1.57
CA GLY A 124 12.97 12.42 3.02
C GLY A 124 12.15 13.50 3.75
N ASN A 125 11.15 14.11 3.10
CA ASN A 125 10.31 15.13 3.72
C ASN A 125 9.02 14.53 4.26
N PHE A 126 8.95 14.40 5.59
CA PHE A 126 7.79 13.87 6.32
C PHE A 126 7.11 14.91 7.21
N SER A 127 7.47 16.19 7.05
CA SER A 127 6.96 17.29 7.90
C SER A 127 5.50 17.67 7.60
N SER A 128 4.94 17.15 6.51
CA SER A 128 3.61 17.52 6.02
C SER A 128 2.81 16.27 5.61
N PRO A 129 2.28 15.51 6.59
CA PRO A 129 1.42 14.37 6.30
C PRO A 129 0.13 14.79 5.60
N LEU A 130 -0.46 13.88 4.83
CA LEU A 130 -1.74 14.02 4.14
C LEU A 130 -2.89 13.91 5.14
N SER A 131 -3.13 14.96 5.93
CA SER A 131 -4.15 14.96 6.99
C SER A 131 -5.60 14.85 6.49
N TYR A 132 -5.83 15.04 5.19
CA TYR A 132 -7.14 14.89 4.57
C TYR A 132 -7.47 13.45 4.18
N LEU A 133 -6.51 12.52 4.29
CA LEU A 133 -6.70 11.09 4.05
C LEU A 133 -6.59 10.32 5.37
N SER A 134 -7.41 9.29 5.51
CA SER A 134 -7.28 8.30 6.59
C SER A 134 -6.61 7.04 6.06
N ILE A 135 -5.79 6.39 6.91
CA ILE A 135 -5.29 5.05 6.57
C ILE A 135 -6.44 4.04 6.40
N ASP A 136 -7.53 4.25 7.13
CA ASP A 136 -8.69 3.36 7.09
C ASP A 136 -9.45 3.46 5.76
N ASP A 137 -9.21 4.51 4.96
CA ASP A 137 -9.72 4.62 3.59
C ASP A 137 -9.08 3.57 2.65
N PHE A 138 -7.93 3.02 3.05
CA PHE A 138 -7.19 2.03 2.27
C PHE A 138 -7.32 0.61 2.82
N LEU A 139 -7.22 0.43 4.15
CA LEU A 139 -7.24 -0.91 4.75
C LEU A 139 -8.65 -1.54 4.73
N ASN A 140 -9.67 -0.78 5.10
CA ASN A 140 -11.03 -1.32 5.17
C ASN A 140 -11.79 -1.23 3.83
N GLY A 141 -11.06 -1.04 2.72
CA GLY A 141 -11.63 -1.00 1.38
C GLY A 141 -12.02 -2.40 0.89
N PRO A 142 -12.96 -2.49 -0.07
CA PRO A 142 -13.25 -3.76 -0.72
C PRO A 142 -11.99 -4.29 -1.41
N CYS A 143 -11.54 -5.48 -1.02
CA CYS A 143 -10.45 -6.16 -1.70
C CYS A 143 -10.90 -6.64 -3.07
N LEU A 144 -10.13 -6.26 -4.10
CA LEU A 144 -10.47 -6.54 -5.49
C LEU A 144 -9.49 -7.51 -6.15
N HIS A 145 -8.59 -8.09 -5.36
CA HIS A 145 -7.62 -9.08 -5.77
C HIS A 145 -8.09 -10.49 -5.40
N TYR A 146 -7.87 -11.45 -6.31
CA TYR A 146 -8.04 -12.87 -5.96
C TYR A 146 -6.78 -13.33 -5.25
N SER A 147 -6.90 -13.81 -4.01
CA SER A 147 -5.82 -14.56 -3.37
C SER A 147 -5.52 -15.81 -4.19
N GLU A 148 -4.25 -16.08 -4.49
CA GLU A 148 -3.81 -17.24 -5.29
C GLU A 148 -4.40 -18.58 -4.79
N GLU A 149 -4.79 -18.67 -3.51
CA GLU A 149 -5.46 -19.84 -2.93
C GLU A 149 -6.77 -20.27 -3.63
N ASN A 150 -7.42 -19.38 -4.39
CA ASN A 150 -8.65 -19.72 -5.11
C ASN A 150 -8.44 -20.16 -6.57
N ASN A 151 -7.21 -20.13 -7.11
CA ASN A 151 -6.93 -20.59 -8.48
C ASN A 151 -6.84 -22.11 -8.61
N ASN A 152 -6.82 -22.86 -7.51
CA ASN A 152 -6.78 -24.33 -7.52
C ASN A 152 -8.14 -25.01 -7.34
N LYS A 153 -9.25 -24.26 -7.35
CA LYS A 153 -10.59 -24.83 -7.46
C LYS A 153 -11.25 -24.25 -8.69
N ILE A 154 -11.80 -25.15 -9.53
CA ILE A 154 -12.57 -24.91 -10.76
C ILE A 154 -11.64 -24.91 -12.00
N TYR A 155 -11.54 -25.95 -12.85
CA TYR A 155 -12.55 -26.87 -13.37
C TYR A 155 -12.00 -28.31 -13.53
N SER A 156 -12.57 -29.28 -12.82
CA SER A 156 -12.71 -30.65 -13.34
C SER A 156 -14.15 -30.80 -13.79
N VAL A 157 -14.39 -30.72 -15.10
CA VAL A 157 -15.57 -31.27 -15.76
C VAL A 157 -15.15 -32.58 -16.39
#